data_AF-A0A973UQM6-F1
#
_entry.id   AF-A0A973UQM6-F1
#
_cell.length_a   1.000
_cell.length_b   1.000
_cell.length_c   1.000
_cell.angle_alpha   90.00
_cell.angle_beta   90.00
_cell.angle_gamma   90.00
#
_symmetry.space_group_name_H-M   'P 1'
#
loop_
_entity.id
_entity.type
_entity.pdbx_description
1 polymer ?
#
loop_
_entity_poly.entity_id
_entity_poly.type
_entity_poly.pdbx_seq_one_letter_code
_entity_poly.pdbx_strand_id
1 'polypeptide(L)'
;MGTEKGWVYRVDEPHGSQGWLPYGAHPERWRGTVIADDPQETAEYVAALVVTDLLTEWEAGGTGQRHVRVIVWEGKEGDGPEDAAFTVEVRPDTDAE
;
A
#
# COMPACT_ATOMS: atom_id res chain seq x y z
N MET A 1 7.79 20.17 20.37
CA MET A 1 8.01 18.73 20.10
C MET A 1 7.01 18.38 19.04
N GLY A 2 7.46 18.11 17.83
CA GLY A 2 6.59 17.79 16.71
C GLY A 2 5.82 16.50 17.00
N THR A 3 4.52 16.50 16.75
CA THR A 3 3.65 15.32 16.75
C THR A 3 3.77 14.53 15.45
N GLU A 4 4.85 14.76 14.70
CA GLU A 4 5.14 14.20 13.39
C GLU A 4 5.29 12.69 13.52
N LYS A 5 4.39 11.94 12.89
CA LYS A 5 4.33 10.49 12.91
C LYS A 5 4.74 9.95 11.56
N GLY A 6 5.84 9.19 11.52
CA GLY A 6 6.28 8.53 10.30
C GLY A 6 5.48 7.25 10.06
N TRP A 7 4.98 7.07 8.86
CA TRP A 7 4.32 5.85 8.39
C TRP A 7 5.10 5.28 7.22
N VAL A 8 5.55 4.04 7.33
CA VAL A 8 6.20 3.34 6.23
C VAL A 8 5.18 2.48 5.53
N TYR A 9 5.15 2.52 4.20
CA TYR A 9 4.24 1.69 3.41
C TYR A 9 4.99 0.85 2.38
N ARG A 10 4.37 -0.27 1.99
CA ARG A 10 4.78 -1.12 0.89
C ARG A 10 3.55 -1.70 0.20
N VAL A 11 3.57 -1.78 -1.13
CA VAL A 11 2.55 -2.47 -1.91
C VAL A 11 3.12 -3.78 -2.43
N ASP A 12 2.38 -4.86 -2.23
CA ASP A 12 2.69 -6.19 -2.74
C ASP A 12 1.59 -6.65 -3.72
N GLU A 13 1.93 -7.54 -4.65
CA GLU A 13 1.02 -8.28 -5.52
C GLU A 13 1.14 -9.80 -5.30
N PRO A 14 0.04 -10.56 -5.47
CA PRO A 14 0.08 -12.00 -5.32
C PRO A 14 0.83 -12.65 -6.50
N HIS A 15 1.72 -13.58 -6.17
CA HIS A 15 2.55 -14.33 -7.12
C HIS A 15 2.38 -15.84 -6.91
N GLY A 16 1.12 -16.28 -6.76
CA GLY A 16 0.74 -17.68 -6.64
C GLY A 16 1.48 -18.40 -5.50
N SER A 17 2.21 -19.48 -5.82
CA SER A 17 2.97 -20.27 -4.86
C SER A 17 4.18 -19.54 -4.27
N GLN A 18 4.61 -18.42 -4.84
CA GLN A 18 5.69 -17.59 -4.28
C GLN A 18 5.17 -16.63 -3.22
N GLY A 19 3.86 -16.59 -2.97
CA GLY A 19 3.25 -15.71 -1.97
C GLY A 19 3.08 -14.30 -2.51
N TRP A 20 3.50 -13.31 -1.73
CA TRP A 20 3.35 -11.89 -2.04
C TRP A 20 4.71 -11.30 -2.39
N LEU A 21 4.79 -10.59 -3.52
CA LEU A 21 6.01 -9.92 -3.98
C LEU A 21 5.76 -8.41 -4.13
N PRO A 22 6.80 -7.57 -3.99
CA PRO A 22 6.66 -6.13 -4.20
C PRO A 22 6.01 -5.79 -5.56
N TYR A 23 5.09 -4.84 -5.55
CA TYR A 23 4.25 -4.52 -6.70
C TYR A 23 5.02 -3.81 -7.84
N GLY A 24 4.85 -4.33 -9.05
CA GLY A 24 5.34 -3.72 -10.29
C GLY A 24 6.83 -3.90 -10.54
N ALA A 25 7.29 -3.43 -11.71
CA ALA A 25 8.69 -3.51 -12.13
C ALA A 25 9.63 -2.57 -11.35
N HIS A 26 9.06 -1.57 -10.68
CA HIS A 26 9.75 -0.53 -9.91
C HIS A 26 9.22 -0.50 -8.48
N PRO A 27 9.52 -1.52 -7.66
CA PRO A 27 8.99 -1.64 -6.30
C PRO A 27 9.41 -0.47 -5.38
N GLU A 28 10.51 0.22 -5.71
CA GLU A 28 10.94 1.46 -5.05
C GLU A 28 9.93 2.60 -5.16
N ARG A 29 9.03 2.57 -6.15
CA ARG A 29 7.96 3.58 -6.31
C ARG A 29 6.78 3.30 -5.38
N TRP A 30 6.59 2.05 -4.99
CA TRP A 30 5.46 1.59 -4.19
C TRP A 30 5.88 1.19 -2.77
N ARG A 31 7.00 1.73 -2.32
CA ARG A 31 7.54 1.59 -0.97
C ARG A 31 8.11 2.94 -0.53
N GLY A 32 7.66 3.47 0.59
CA GLY A 32 8.09 4.79 1.03
C GLY A 32 7.65 5.15 2.43
N THR A 33 7.92 6.40 2.82
CA THR A 33 7.54 6.96 4.12
C THR A 33 6.66 8.18 3.91
N VAL A 34 5.52 8.22 4.60
CA VAL A 34 4.65 9.38 4.73
C VAL A 34 4.83 9.97 6.12
N ILE A 35 5.07 11.27 6.22
CA ILE A 35 5.09 11.99 7.50
C ILE A 35 3.71 12.61 7.70
N ALA A 36 3.06 12.22 8.78
CA ALA A 36 1.77 12.71 9.21
C ALA A 36 1.96 13.69 10.36
N ASP A 37 1.46 14.91 10.21
CA ASP A 37 1.57 15.95 11.24
C ASP A 37 0.29 16.07 12.07
N ASP A 38 -0.83 15.60 11.52
CA ASP A 38 -2.14 15.56 12.19
C ASP A 38 -2.39 14.18 12.82
N PRO A 39 -2.85 14.10 14.08
CA PRO A 39 -3.18 12.83 14.73
C PRO A 39 -4.29 12.02 14.04
N GLN A 40 -5.08 12.62 13.15
CA GLN A 40 -6.08 11.95 12.33
C GLN A 40 -5.49 11.29 11.07
N GLU A 41 -4.25 11.62 10.68
CA GLU A 41 -3.54 10.99 9.58
C GLU A 41 -2.97 9.64 10.05
N THR A 42 -3.87 8.68 10.25
CA THR A 42 -3.58 7.32 10.72
C THR A 42 -3.01 6.43 9.60
N ALA A 43 -2.65 5.19 9.95
CA ALA A 43 -2.24 4.19 8.96
C ALA A 43 -3.30 3.96 7.87
N GLU A 44 -4.59 4.09 8.22
CA GLU A 44 -5.71 3.99 7.27
C GLU A 44 -5.73 5.15 6.27
N TYR A 45 -5.46 6.37 6.74
CA TYR A 45 -5.31 7.54 5.88
C TYR A 45 -4.16 7.36 4.89
N VAL A 46 -3.00 6.91 5.37
CA VAL A 46 -1.85 6.62 4.51
C VAL A 46 -2.17 5.53 3.50
N ALA A 47 -2.85 4.46 3.92
CA ALA A 47 -3.29 3.41 3.00
C ALA A 47 -4.27 3.95 1.93
N ALA A 48 -5.21 4.81 2.31
CA ALA A 48 -6.15 5.43 1.37
C ALA A 48 -5.44 6.32 0.34
N LEU A 49 -4.39 7.06 0.75
CA LEU A 49 -3.56 7.82 -0.18
C LEU A 49 -2.87 6.90 -1.19
N VAL A 50 -2.21 5.84 -0.72
CA VAL A 50 -1.50 4.89 -1.59
C VAL A 50 -2.47 4.17 -2.53
N VAL A 51 -3.66 3.78 -2.06
CA VAL A 51 -4.70 3.18 -2.89
C VAL A 51 -5.19 4.15 -3.96
N THR A 52 -5.36 5.43 -3.61
CA THR A 52 -5.80 6.46 -4.57
C THR A 52 -4.75 6.67 -5.67
N ASP A 53 -3.47 6.70 -5.30
CA ASP A 53 -2.36 6.77 -6.27
C ASP A 53 -2.31 5.54 -7.18
N LEU A 54 -2.51 4.34 -6.62
CA LEU A 54 -2.61 3.09 -7.39
C LEU A 54 -3.74 3.13 -8.41
N LEU A 55 -4.94 3.53 -7.99
CA LEU A 55 -6.10 3.64 -8.87
C LEU A 55 -5.85 4.66 -9.98
N THR A 56 -5.26 5.81 -9.65
CA THR A 56 -4.92 6.87 -10.62
C THR A 56 -3.92 6.36 -11.66
N GLU A 57 -2.88 5.63 -11.25
CA GLU A 57 -1.90 5.05 -12.16
C GLU A 57 -2.51 3.96 -13.05
N TRP A 58 -3.43 3.14 -12.52
CA TRP A 58 -4.13 2.14 -13.32
C TRP A 58 -5.02 2.76 -14.40
N GLU A 59 -5.77 3.80 -14.05
CA GLU A 59 -6.58 4.54 -15.02
C GLU A 59 -5.70 5.23 -16.08
N ALA A 60 -4.60 5.87 -15.67
CA ALA A 60 -3.70 6.57 -16.58
C ALA A 60 -2.92 5.60 -17.50
N GLY A 61 -2.49 4.46 -16.98
CA GLY A 61 -1.71 3.46 -17.71
C GLY A 61 -2.54 2.52 -18.57
N GLY A 62 -3.88 2.55 -18.45
CA GLY A 62 -4.77 1.59 -19.10
C GLY A 62 -4.55 0.14 -18.65
N THR A 63 -3.79 -0.06 -17.56
CA THR A 63 -3.61 -1.36 -16.95
C THR A 63 -4.83 -1.60 -16.06
N GLY A 64 -5.66 -2.59 -16.41
CA GLY A 64 -6.82 -2.95 -15.60
C GLY A 64 -6.45 -3.17 -14.13
N GLN A 65 -7.41 -2.97 -13.24
CA GLN A 65 -7.23 -3.13 -11.79
C GLN A 65 -6.56 -4.48 -11.47
N ARG A 66 -5.55 -4.47 -10.60
CA ARG A 66 -4.78 -5.67 -10.21
C ARG A 66 -5.02 -5.99 -8.75
N HIS A 67 -4.92 -7.27 -8.40
CA HIS A 67 -4.94 -7.64 -6.98
C HIS A 67 -3.64 -7.16 -6.35
N VAL A 68 -3.74 -6.25 -5.40
CA VAL A 68 -2.61 -5.73 -4.63
C VAL A 68 -2.96 -5.64 -3.17
N ARG A 69 -1.94 -5.60 -2.32
CA ARG A 69 -2.05 -5.40 -0.89
C ARG A 69 -1.16 -4.25 -0.48
N VAL A 70 -1.75 -3.25 0.15
CA VAL A 70 -1.05 -2.12 0.76
C VAL A 70 -0.85 -2.42 2.24
N ILE A 71 0.39 -2.36 2.70
CA ILE A 71 0.80 -2.62 4.07
C ILE A 71 1.39 -1.34 4.63
N VAL A 72 0.97 -0.93 5.83
CA VAL A 72 1.42 0.30 6.49
C VAL A 72 1.89 0.00 7.90
N TRP A 73 3.14 0.38 8.21
CA TRP A 73 3.78 0.25 9.50
C TRP A 73 4.04 1.61 10.13
N GLU A 74 4.07 1.65 11.45
CA GLU A 74 4.46 2.84 12.20
C GLU A 74 5.99 2.96 12.30
N GLY A 75 6.53 4.05 11.76
CA GLY A 75 7.93 4.47 11.87
C GLY A 75 8.93 3.68 11.03
N LYS A 76 8.85 2.35 11.02
CA LYS A 76 9.73 1.46 10.25
C LYS A 76 8.95 0.28 9.68
N GLU A 77 9.45 -0.27 8.58
CA GLU A 77 8.92 -1.51 8.02
C GLU A 77 9.15 -2.69 8.98
N GLY A 78 8.11 -3.51 9.17
CA GLY A 78 8.16 -4.77 9.89
C GLY A 78 8.57 -5.94 8.98
N ASP A 79 8.73 -7.13 9.56
CA ASP A 79 9.15 -8.32 8.82
C ASP A 79 8.00 -8.85 7.94
N GLY A 80 6.75 -8.61 8.34
CA GLY A 80 5.56 -9.00 7.60
C GLY A 80 4.33 -8.11 7.83
N PRO A 81 3.22 -8.39 7.13
CA PRO A 81 1.95 -7.71 7.33
C PRO A 81 1.36 -7.91 8.74
N GLU A 82 1.77 -8.95 9.48
CA GLU A 82 1.39 -9.18 10.87
C GLU A 82 1.88 -8.11 11.85
N ASP A 83 2.99 -7.44 11.52
CA ASP A 83 3.56 -6.34 12.31
C ASP A 83 3.00 -4.97 11.87
N ALA A 84 2.15 -4.95 10.83
CA ALA A 84 1.62 -3.73 10.26
C ALA A 84 0.57 -3.09 11.16
N ALA A 85 0.57 -1.76 11.19
CA ALA A 85 -0.49 -0.99 11.84
C ALA A 85 -1.80 -1.11 11.06
N PHE A 86 -1.72 -1.24 9.73
CA PHE A 86 -2.87 -1.45 8.87
C PHE A 86 -2.46 -2.18 7.59
N THR A 87 -3.36 -3.02 7.09
CA THR A 87 -3.22 -3.71 5.80
C THR A 87 -4.55 -3.68 5.06
N VAL A 88 -4.53 -3.31 3.79
CA VAL A 88 -5.70 -3.35 2.90
C VAL A 88 -5.38 -4.10 1.62
N GLU A 89 -6.29 -4.98 1.21
CA GLU A 89 -6.22 -5.68 -0.06
C GLU A 89 -7.20 -5.04 -1.05
N VAL A 90 -6.68 -4.57 -2.18
CA VAL A 90 -7.47 -4.10 -3.32
C VAL A 90 -7.56 -5.26 -4.30
N ARG A 91 -8.77 -5.75 -4.55
CA ARG A 91 -9.03 -6.82 -5.51
C ARG A 91 -9.87 -6.27 -6.66
N PRO A 92 -9.49 -6.53 -7.92
CA PRO A 92 -10.39 -6.29 -9.03
C PRO A 92 -11.59 -7.21 -8.89
N ASP A 93 -12.77 -6.67 -9.18
CA ASP A 93 -13.96 -7.49 -9.29
C ASP A 93 -13.72 -8.50 -10.42
N THR A 94 -13.67 -9.78 -10.06
CA THR A 94 -13.36 -10.87 -11.00
C THR A 94 -14.65 -11.55 -11.49
N ASP A 95 -15.82 -11.09 -11.03
CA ASP A 95 -17.12 -11.47 -11.58
C ASP A 95 -17.36 -10.70 -12.89
N ALA A 96 -16.57 -11.05 -13.91
CA ALA A 96 -17.00 -10.91 -15.29
C ALA A 96 -17.67 -12.22 -15.70
N GLU A 97 -19.00 -12.27 -15.63
CA GLU A 97 -19.83 -13.29 -16.28
C GLU A 97 -19.63 -13.30 -17.81
#